data_AF-A0A0D6ZGE0-F1
#
_entry.id   AF-A0A0D6ZGE0-F1
#
_cell.length_a   1.000
_cell.length_b   1.000
_cell.length_c   1.000
_cell.angle_alpha   90.00
_cell.angle_beta   90.00
_cell.angle_gamma   90.00
#
_symmetry.space_group_name_H-M   'P 1'
#
loop_
_entity.id
_entity.type
_entity.pdbx_description
1 polymer ?
#
loop_
_entity_poly.entity_id
_entity_poly.type
_entity_poly.pdbx_seq_one_letter_code
_entity_poly.pdbx_strand_id
1 'polypeptide(L)' 'MVIQPNMSSKSIIEIWENSVVVFQKYNISISAVPLEKVVDGNRLNTLLKELNNFLGSSSATCVEGG' A
#
# COMPACT_ATOMS: atom_id res chain seq x y z
N MET A 1 0.56 -0.30 12.11
CA MET A 1 0.24 -1.59 11.45
C MET A 1 0.93 -1.59 10.10
N VAL A 2 1.49 -2.72 9.65
CA VAL A 2 2.31 -2.81 8.42
C VAL A 2 1.59 -3.66 7.38
N ILE A 3 1.65 -3.26 6.11
CA ILE A 3 1.11 -4.05 4.99
C ILE A 3 2.08 -5.18 4.68
N GLN A 4 1.53 -6.38 4.53
CA GLN A 4 2.26 -7.62 4.26
C GLN A 4 1.96 -8.17 2.84
N PRO A 5 2.89 -8.92 2.23
CA PRO A 5 2.73 -9.47 0.87
C PRO A 5 1.55 -10.45 0.70
N ASN A 6 1.17 -11.12 1.78
CA ASN A 6 0.04 -12.06 1.82
C ASN A 6 -1.32 -11.36 1.88
N MET A 7 -1.35 -10.04 2.08
CA MET A 7 -2.58 -9.25 2.06
C MET A 7 -3.04 -9.00 0.63
N SER A 8 -4.35 -8.88 0.44
CA SER A 8 -4.94 -8.53 -0.85
C SER A 8 -5.13 -7.02 -1.00
N SER A 9 -5.05 -6.49 -2.23
CA SER A 9 -5.31 -5.07 -2.47
C SER A 9 -6.72 -4.65 -2.02
N LYS A 10 -7.71 -5.54 -2.13
CA LYS A 10 -9.05 -5.31 -1.58
C LYS A 10 -9.04 -5.12 -0.06
N SER A 11 -8.46 -6.06 0.68
CA SER A 11 -8.41 -5.98 2.15
C SER A 11 -7.61 -4.78 2.65
N ILE A 12 -6.56 -4.39 1.92
CA ILE A 12 -5.76 -3.21 2.27
C ILE A 12 -6.58 -1.93 2.11
N ILE A 13 -7.35 -1.78 1.02
CA ILE A 13 -8.19 -0.61 0.79
C ILE A 13 -9.35 -0.54 1.79
N GLU A 14 -9.91 -1.68 2.20
CA GLU A 14 -10.96 -1.72 3.23
C GLU A 14 -10.48 -1.19 4.59
N ILE A 15 -9.20 -1.34 4.92
CA ILE A 15 -8.60 -0.82 6.16
C ILE A 15 -8.04 0.59 5.95
N TRP A 16 -7.44 0.85 4.79
CA TRP A 16 -6.80 2.10 4.42
C TRP A 16 -7.27 2.56 3.04
N GLU A 17 -8.43 3.20 2.98
CA GLU A 17 -9.06 3.61 1.71
C GLU A 17 -8.12 4.46 0.84
N ASN A 18 -7.35 5.36 1.46
CA ASN A 18 -6.38 6.22 0.77
C ASN A 18 -5.26 5.45 0.06
N SER A 19 -5.00 4.18 0.41
CA SER A 19 -3.98 3.35 -0.26
C SER A 19 -4.32 3.05 -1.72
N VAL A 20 -5.57 3.25 -2.15
CA VAL A 20 -6.01 3.08 -3.54
C VAL A 20 -5.17 3.88 -4.54
N VAL A 21 -4.68 5.07 -4.15
CA VAL A 21 -3.86 5.92 -5.01
C VAL A 21 -2.52 5.27 -5.35
N VAL A 22 -1.95 4.50 -4.41
CA VAL A 22 -0.71 3.77 -4.62
C VAL A 22 -0.95 2.60 -5.57
N PHE A 23 -2.05 1.86 -5.40
CA PHE A 23 -2.39 0.77 -6.31
C PHE A 23 -2.62 1.28 -7.75
N GLN A 24 -3.32 2.41 -7.91
CA GLN A 24 -3.51 3.05 -9.21
C GLN A 24 -2.18 3.48 -9.84
N LYS A 25 -1.27 4.08 -9.08
CA LYS A 25 0.06 4.49 -9.56
C LYS A 25 0.88 3.31 -10.08
N TYR A 26 0.74 2.13 -9.47
CA TYR A 26 1.43 0.90 -9.91
C TYR A 26 0.66 0.10 -10.96
N ASN A 27 -0.50 0.58 -11.41
CA ASN A 27 -1.44 -0.12 -12.30
C ASN A 27 -1.84 -1.50 -11.77
N ILE A 28 -2.09 -1.59 -10.46
CA ILE A 28 -2.53 -2.81 -9.79
C ILE A 28 -4.05 -2.78 -9.65
N SER A 29 -4.69 -3.82 -10.16
CA SER A 29 -6.13 -4.01 -10.00
C SER A 29 -6.49 -4.37 -8.57
N ILE A 30 -7.63 -3.86 -8.09
CA ILE A 30 -8.19 -4.25 -6.80
C ILE A 30 -8.68 -5.69 -6.91
N SER A 31 -8.12 -6.58 -6.11
CA SER A 31 -8.43 -8.00 -6.11
C SER A 31 -8.39 -8.55 -4.69
N ALA A 32 -9.15 -9.62 -4.46
CA ALA A 32 -9.07 -10.41 -3.22
C ALA A 32 -7.86 -11.37 -3.21
N VAL A 33 -7.09 -11.41 -4.29
CA VAL A 33 -5.88 -12.23 -4.42
C VAL A 33 -4.70 -11.56 -3.68
N PRO A 34 -3.83 -12.32 -2.99
CA PRO A 34 -2.64 -11.79 -2.34
C PRO A 34 -1.70 -11.06 -3.30
N LEU A 35 -1.11 -9.95 -2.84
CA LEU A 35 -0.19 -9.14 -3.67
C LEU A 35 0.99 -9.97 -4.20
N GLU A 36 1.50 -10.91 -3.41
CA GLU A 36 2.58 -11.82 -3.84
C GLU A 36 2.23 -12.72 -5.03
N LYS A 37 0.94 -12.90 -5.33
CA LYS A 37 0.46 -13.68 -6.49
C LYS A 37 0.14 -12.80 -7.68
N VAL A 38 -0.08 -11.50 -7.47
CA VAL A 38 -0.45 -10.53 -8.51
C VAL A 38 0.76 -9.75 -9.01
N VAL A 39 1.78 -9.61 -8.17
CA VAL A 39 2.95 -8.76 -8.41
C VAL A 39 4.22 -9.57 -8.24
N ASP A 40 5.13 -9.52 -9.23
CA ASP A 40 6.45 -10.12 -9.15
C ASP A 40 7.25 -9.63 -7.94
N GLY A 41 8.04 -10.52 -7.33
CA GLY A 41 8.75 -10.26 -6.06
C GLY A 41 9.59 -8.96 -6.03
N ASN A 42 10.25 -8.60 -7.13
CA ASN A 42 11.00 -7.34 -7.22
C ASN A 42 10.09 -6.11 -7.15
N ARG A 43 8.94 -6.13 -7.83
CA ARG A 43 7.96 -5.04 -7.83
C ARG A 43 7.16 -5.01 -6.52
N LEU A 44 6.93 -6.17 -5.93
CA LEU A 44 6.22 -6.34 -4.67
C LEU A 44 6.95 -5.63 -3.52
N ASN A 45 8.27 -5.81 -3.41
CA ASN A 45 9.05 -5.12 -2.38
C ASN A 45 8.96 -3.59 -2.51
N THR A 46 9.05 -3.06 -3.73
CA THR A 46 8.90 -1.61 -3.98
C THR A 46 7.50 -1.12 -3.61
N LEU A 47 6.46 -1.84 -4.05
CA LEU A 47 5.07 -1.53 -3.73
C LEU A 47 4.82 -1.52 -2.22
N LEU A 48 5.27 -2.56 -1.50
CA LEU A 48 5.08 -2.68 -0.06
C LEU A 48 5.81 -1.54 0.68
N LYS A 49 7.01 -1.16 0.24
CA LYS A 49 7.75 -0.04 0.83
C LYS A 49 7.00 1.28 0.61
N GLU A 50 6.48 1.52 -0.58
CA GLU A 50 5.72 2.74 -0.88
C GLU A 50 4.38 2.78 -0.13
N LEU A 51 3.64 1.67 -0.08
CA LEU A 51 2.40 1.55 0.69
C LEU A 51 2.63 1.85 2.18
N ASN A 52 3.63 1.19 2.78
CA ASN A 52 3.95 1.42 4.20
C ASN A 52 4.49 2.82 4.46
N ASN A 53 5.23 3.40 3.51
CA ASN A 53 5.67 4.80 3.60
C ASN A 53 4.49 5.75 3.48
N PHE A 54 3.57 5.55 2.54
CA PHE A 54 2.37 6.37 2.36
C PHE A 54 1.49 6.38 3.62
N LEU A 55 1.25 5.20 4.21
CA LEU A 55 0.49 5.07 5.46
C LEU A 55 1.26 5.59 6.68
N GLY A 56 2.58 5.39 6.74
CA GLY A 56 3.43 5.88 7.82
C GLY A 56 3.63 7.40 7.78
N SER A 57 3.80 7.97 6.59
CA SER A 57 3.89 9.41 6.35
C SER A 57 2.56 10.11 6.60
N SER A 58 1.42 9.43 6.45
CA SER A 58 0.12 9.98 6.87
C SER A 58 0.01 10.18 8.38
N SER A 59 0.88 9.56 9.20
CA SER A 59 0.99 9.84 10.64
C SER A 59 1.97 10.97 10.98
N ALA A 60 2.65 11.51 9.99
CA ALA A 60 3.44 12.71 10.08
C ALA A 60 2.79 13.80 9.22
N THR A 61 1.65 14.31 9.66
CA THR A 61 1.52 15.77 9.68
C THR A 61 2.73 16.27 10.48
N CYS A 62 3.81 16.56 9.75
CA CYS A 62 4.73 17.60 10.11
C CYS A 62 3.83 18.85 10.19
N VAL A 63 3.22 19.06 11.35
CA VAL A 63 2.86 20.40 11.74
C VAL A 63 4.19 21.13 11.76
N GLU A 64 4.43 21.91 10.71
CA GLU A 64 5.27 23.10 10.80
C GLU A 64 4.66 23.96 11.91
N GLY A 65 4.98 23.62 13.15
CA GLY A 65 4.83 24.49 14.31
C GLY A 65 6.17 25.17 14.50
N GLY A 66 6.28 26.37 13.95
CA GLY A 66 7.36 27.30 14.24
C GLY A 66 7.36 27.79 15.69
#